data_AF-A0A1S8XKW4-F1
#
_entry.id   AF-A0A1S8XKW4-F1
#
_cell.length_a   1.000
_cell.length_b   1.000
_cell.length_c   1.000
_cell.angle_alpha   90.00
_cell.angle_beta   90.00
_cell.angle_gamma   90.00
#
_symmetry.space_group_name_H-M   'P 1'
#
loop_
_entity.id
_entity.type
_entity.pdbx_description
1 polymer ?
#
loop_
_entity_poly.entity_id
_entity_poly.type
_entity_poly.pdbx_seq_one_letter_code
_entity_poly.pdbx_strand_id
1 'polypeptide(L)' 'MSPQKTPSRRVWTSGQVQSLGLVTDVVTAGAILGIGRTKAYELARLDQFPVRIIRVGRRYIVPVSGIIAALDLPD' A
#
# COMPACT_ATOMS: atom_id res chain seq x y z
N MET A 1 -6.19 20.03 28.89
CA MET A 1 -6.92 19.76 27.63
C MET A 1 -5.88 19.76 26.51
N SER A 2 -5.31 18.61 26.19
CA SER A 2 -4.31 18.52 25.13
C SER A 2 -5.04 18.38 23.79
N PRO A 3 -4.74 19.21 22.78
CA PRO A 3 -5.32 19.04 21.45
C PRO A 3 -4.85 17.68 20.90
N GLN A 4 -5.81 16.79 20.69
CA GLN A 4 -5.56 15.50 20.04
C GLN A 4 -5.09 15.79 18.60
N LYS A 5 -3.93 15.25 18.25
CA LYS A 5 -3.33 15.34 16.91
C LYS A 5 -4.21 14.53 15.96
N THR A 6 -5.08 15.18 15.17
CA THR A 6 -5.80 14.52 14.07
C THR A 6 -4.76 13.79 13.21
N PRO A 7 -4.87 12.48 12.97
CA PRO A 7 -3.96 11.82 12.04
C PRO A 7 -4.23 12.42 10.66
N SER A 8 -3.33 13.31 10.20
CA SER A 8 -3.37 13.80 8.83
C SER A 8 -3.20 12.59 7.92
N ARG A 9 -4.20 12.32 7.08
CA ARG A 9 -4.10 11.30 6.04
C ARG A 9 -2.88 11.66 5.19
N ARG A 10 -1.84 10.83 5.23
CA ARG A 10 -0.64 11.04 4.42
C ARG A 10 -1.07 11.02 2.95
N VAL A 11 -0.81 12.11 2.23
CA VAL A 11 -1.01 12.19 0.79
C VAL A 11 0.22 11.59 0.11
N TRP A 12 0.01 10.66 -0.81
CA TRP A 12 1.06 10.04 -1.61
C TRP A 12 1.18 10.76 -2.95
N THR A 13 2.41 11.07 -3.36
CA THR A 13 2.70 11.52 -4.72
C THR A 13 3.21 10.37 -5.58
N SER A 14 3.10 10.48 -6.91
CA SER A 14 3.66 9.50 -7.84
C SER A 14 5.16 9.28 -7.60
N GLY A 15 5.94 10.35 -7.47
CA GLY A 15 7.37 10.26 -7.20
C GLY A 15 7.71 9.57 -5.87
N GLN A 16 6.86 9.73 -4.83
CA GLN A 16 7.03 9.00 -3.58
C GLN A 16 6.78 7.50 -3.75
N VAL A 17 5.78 7.13 -4.55
CA VAL A 17 5.47 5.72 -4.85
C VAL A 17 6.62 5.08 -5.63
N GLN A 18 7.12 5.75 -6.66
CA GLN A 18 8.28 5.29 -7.45
C GLN A 18 9.55 5.17 -6.59
N SER A 19 9.75 6.07 -5.63
CA SER A 19 10.92 6.05 -4.74
C SER A 19 10.89 4.94 -3.68
N LEU A 20 9.82 4.14 -3.58
CA LEU A 20 9.77 2.98 -2.67
C LEU A 20 10.73 1.86 -3.10
N GLY A 21 11.20 1.88 -4.35
CA GLY A 21 12.00 0.82 -4.95
C GLY A 21 11.13 -0.22 -5.65
N LEU A 22 11.63 -1.46 -5.78
CA LEU A 22 10.95 -2.50 -6.56
C LEU A 22 9.73 -3.10 -5.86
N VAL A 23 9.76 -3.14 -4.53
CA VAL A 23 8.75 -3.80 -3.71
C VAL A 23 8.46 -3.03 -2.43
N THR A 24 7.25 -3.18 -1.91
CA THR A 24 6.83 -2.65 -0.62
C THR A 24 5.98 -3.68 0.13
N ASP A 25 5.51 -3.32 1.33
CA ASP A 25 4.64 -4.17 2.16
C ASP A 25 3.14 -3.87 1.93
N VAL A 26 2.28 -4.79 2.37
CA VAL A 26 0.82 -4.70 2.19
C VAL A 26 0.19 -3.49 2.89
N VAL A 27 0.77 -3.03 4.01
CA VAL A 27 0.25 -1.87 4.75
C VAL A 27 0.59 -0.59 4.00
N THR A 28 1.81 -0.49 3.47
CA THR A 28 2.23 0.64 2.63
C THR A 28 1.40 0.69 1.34
N ALA A 29 1.25 -0.43 0.63
CA ALA A 29 0.38 -0.52 -0.54
C ALA A 29 -1.08 -0.16 -0.20
N GLY A 30 -1.58 -0.66 0.93
CA GLY A 30 -2.92 -0.32 1.40
C GLY A 30 -3.09 1.17 1.62
N ALA A 31 -2.13 1.82 2.29
CA ALA A 31 -2.16 3.26 2.53
C ALA A 31 -2.17 4.08 1.23
N ILE A 32 -1.42 3.66 0.22
CA ILE A 32 -1.42 4.31 -1.12
C ILE A 32 -2.81 4.20 -1.76
N LEU A 33 -3.47 3.04 -1.61
CA LEU A 33 -4.79 2.75 -2.18
C LEU A 33 -5.97 3.20 -1.28
N GLY A 34 -5.70 3.95 -0.20
CA GLY A 34 -6.74 4.42 0.72
C GLY A 34 -7.33 3.33 1.65
N ILE A 35 -6.65 2.19 1.78
CA ILE A 35 -7.07 1.03 2.58
C ILE A 35 -6.35 1.06 3.94
N GLY A 36 -7.13 1.02 5.02
CA GLY A 36 -6.58 0.93 6.38
C GLY A 36 -5.85 -0.39 6.64
N ARG A 37 -4.85 -0.35 7.53
CA ARG A 37 -3.97 -1.49 7.87
C ARG A 37 -4.71 -2.81 8.09
N THR A 38 -5.77 -2.81 8.91
CA THR A 38 -6.54 -4.03 9.22
C THR A 38 -7.18 -4.62 7.97
N LYS A 39 -7.83 -3.78 7.15
CA LYS A 39 -8.50 -4.23 5.92
C LYS A 39 -7.49 -4.68 4.86
N ALA A 40 -6.33 -4.02 4.77
CA ALA A 40 -5.26 -4.42 3.86
C ALA A 40 -4.79 -5.86 4.16
N TYR A 41 -4.57 -6.16 5.43
CA TYR A 41 -4.22 -7.50 5.89
C TYR A 41 -5.32 -8.54 5.71
N GLU A 42 -6.58 -8.16 5.88
CA GLU A 42 -7.75 -9.03 5.61
C GLU A 42 -7.81 -9.39 4.13
N LEU A 43 -7.80 -8.40 3.24
CA LEU A 43 -7.84 -8.60 1.79
C LEU A 43 -6.65 -9.43 1.30
N ALA A 44 -5.45 -9.21 1.85
CA ALA A 44 -4.28 -9.99 1.49
C ALA A 44 -4.38 -11.47 1.91
N ARG A 45 -5.03 -11.78 3.03
CA ARG A 45 -5.30 -13.17 3.45
C ARG A 45 -6.35 -13.85 2.57
N LEU A 46 -7.33 -13.08 2.13
CA LEU A 46 -8.43 -13.56 1.26
C LEU A 46 -8.05 -13.59 -0.22
N ASP A 47 -6.81 -13.21 -0.58
CA ASP A 47 -6.36 -13.04 -1.98
C ASP A 47 -7.26 -12.08 -2.78
N GLN A 48 -7.81 -11.06 -2.11
CA GLN A 48 -8.71 -10.03 -2.66
C GLN A 48 -8.06 -8.64 -2.63
N PHE A 49 -6.76 -8.55 -2.41
CA PHE A 49 -6.07 -7.26 -2.45
C PHE A 49 -6.12 -6.72 -3.89
N PRO A 50 -6.36 -5.41 -4.09
CA PRO A 50 -6.60 -4.82 -5.42
C PRO A 50 -5.38 -4.86 -6.35
N VAL A 51 -4.20 -5.20 -5.85
CA VAL A 51 -2.98 -5.39 -6.64
C VAL A 51 -2.33 -6.72 -6.29
N ARG A 52 -1.47 -7.21 -7.20
CA ARG A 52 -0.75 -8.47 -7.02
C ARG A 52 0.04 -8.48 -5.70
N ILE A 53 -0.09 -9.56 -4.95
CA ILE A 53 0.74 -9.87 -3.77
C ILE A 53 1.58 -11.11 -4.07
N ILE A 54 2.86 -11.07 -3.71
CA ILE A 54 3.75 -12.23 -3.68
C ILE A 54 3.87 -12.67 -2.22
N ARG A 55 3.55 -13.94 -1.95
CA ARG A 55 3.68 -14.55 -0.62
C ARG A 55 5.03 -15.26 -0.52
N VAL A 56 5.89 -14.82 0.40
CA VAL A 56 7.19 -15.45 0.69
C VAL A 56 7.20 -15.90 2.14
N GLY A 57 6.93 -17.19 2.36
CA GLY A 57 6.68 -17.73 3.70
C GLY A 57 5.53 -17.00 4.38
N ARG A 58 5.82 -16.29 5.48
CA ARG A 58 4.83 -15.53 6.27
C ARG A 58 4.73 -14.05 5.86
N ARG A 59 5.50 -13.61 4.87
CA ARG A 59 5.58 -12.20 4.44
C ARG A 59 4.75 -11.96 3.18
N TYR A 60 4.10 -10.80 3.14
CA TYR A 60 3.49 -10.25 1.93
C TYR A 60 4.44 -9.24 1.31
N ILE A 61 4.71 -9.41 0.01
CA ILE A 61 5.50 -8.51 -0.81
C ILE A 61 4.58 -7.97 -1.90
N VAL A 62 4.55 -6.66 -2.08
CA VAL A 62 3.76 -6.00 -3.14
C VAL A 62 4.74 -5.38 -4.13
N PRO A 63 4.77 -5.82 -5.40
CA PRO A 63 5.53 -5.14 -6.43
C PRO A 63 5.03 -3.71 -6.62
N VAL A 64 5.93 -2.72 -6.60
CA VAL A 64 5.55 -1.31 -6.80
C VAL A 64 4.95 -1.09 -8.19
N SER A 65 5.42 -1.83 -9.20
CA SER A 65 4.84 -1.81 -10.54
C SER A 65 3.35 -2.19 -10.57
N GLY A 66 2.90 -3.07 -9.67
CA GLY A 66 1.48 -3.41 -9.55
C GLY A 66 0.64 -2.26 -9.01
N ILE A 67 1.22 -1.40 -8.17
CA ILE A 67 0.58 -0.18 -7.65
C ILE A 67 0.54 0.90 -8.73
N ILE A 68 1.65 1.11 -9.44
CA ILE A 68 1.76 2.06 -10.56
C ILE A 68 0.70 1.75 -11.61
N ALA A 69 0.63 0.49 -12.07
CA ALA A 69 -0.34 0.06 -13.07
C ALA A 69 -1.80 0.22 -12.61
N ALA A 70 -2.10 -0.07 -11.33
CA ALA A 70 -3.46 0.04 -10.82
C ALA A 70 -3.95 1.49 -10.64
N LEU A 71 -3.04 2.46 -10.66
CA LEU A 71 -3.32 3.88 -10.50
C LEU A 71 -3.09 4.68 -11.79
N ASP A 72 -2.83 4.01 -12.91
CA ASP A 72 -2.51 4.61 -14.21
C ASP A 72 -1.38 5.66 -14.09
N LEU A 73 -0.40 5.40 -13.22
CA LEU A 73 0.75 6.28 -13.04
C LEU A 73 1.79 6.01 -14.15
N PRO A 74 2.51 7.05 -14.60
CA PRO A 74 3.66 6.84 -15.47
C PRO A 74 4.78 6.11 -14.71
N ASP A 75 5.50 5.24 -15.44
CA ASP A 75 6.72 4.60 -14.97
C ASP A 75 7.88 5.60 -14.82
#